data_AF-A0A3D4IHC8-F1
#
_entry.id   AF-A0A3D4IHC8-F1
#
_cell.length_a   1.000
_cell.length_b   1.000
_cell.length_c   1.000
_cell.angle_alpha   90.00
_cell.angle_beta   90.00
_cell.angle_gamma   90.00
#
_symmetry.space_group_name_H-M   'P 1'
#
loop_
_entity.id
_entity.type
_entity.pdbx_description
1 polymer ?
#
loop_
_entity_poly.entity_id
_entity_poly.type
_entity_poly.pdbx_seq_one_letter_code
_entity_poly.pdbx_strand_id
1 'polypeptide(L)'
;MIQITGTFLDEITHDIPSQNWGHREWTKDFDAMKAVGINTVILIRAGYDHHCTFDSVVLQKKRRMLPTYTDLVDIFLTEAERCDMQFYFGTYDSGKYWINGDYQAEADLNKAFCDEVMERYGHRKAFNGWYICHEINTFNNGMMQVYEDLSTHLRGLKQQPILISPYIKGVLQF
;
A
#
# COMPACT_ATOMS: atom_id res chain seq x y z
N MET A 1 -9.01 28.18 3.51
CA MET A 1 -7.68 27.57 3.24
C MET A 1 -7.90 26.08 3.03
N ILE A 2 -7.34 25.52 1.96
CA ILE A 2 -7.33 24.06 1.76
C ILE A 2 -6.25 23.50 2.70
N GLN A 3 -6.62 22.53 3.54
CA GLN A 3 -5.70 21.85 4.46
C GLN A 3 -5.39 20.46 3.92
N ILE A 4 -4.14 20.02 4.07
CA ILE A 4 -3.75 18.64 3.79
C ILE A 4 -4.24 17.79 4.96
N THR A 5 -5.09 16.81 4.68
CA THR A 5 -5.68 15.91 5.69
C THR A 5 -5.22 14.46 5.53
N GLY A 6 -4.49 14.15 4.46
CA GLY A 6 -3.97 12.82 4.16
C GLY A 6 -2.49 12.85 3.82
N THR A 7 -1.76 11.81 4.22
CA THR A 7 -0.35 11.63 3.84
C THR A 7 -0.05 10.18 3.50
N PHE A 8 0.91 9.97 2.59
CA PHE A 8 1.51 8.66 2.39
C PHE A 8 2.48 8.33 3.53
N LEU A 9 2.56 7.04 3.84
CA LEU A 9 3.64 6.41 4.57
C LEU A 9 4.50 5.70 3.51
N ASP A 10 5.72 6.19 3.28
CA ASP A 10 6.58 5.72 2.20
C ASP A 10 7.32 4.42 2.57
N GLU A 11 6.53 3.38 2.81
CA GLU A 11 6.98 2.01 3.04
C GLU A 11 6.18 1.09 2.11
N ILE A 12 6.78 0.21 1.31
CA ILE A 12 8.20 0.13 0.97
C ILE A 12 8.56 1.23 -0.03
N THR A 13 9.55 2.04 0.31
CA THR A 13 10.05 3.12 -0.56
C THR A 13 10.65 2.60 -1.88
N HIS A 14 10.54 3.42 -2.93
CA HIS A 14 11.17 3.16 -4.23
C HIS A 14 12.51 3.89 -4.35
N ASP A 15 12.56 5.16 -3.95
CA ASP A 15 13.68 6.08 -4.23
C ASP A 15 14.05 7.01 -3.06
N ILE A 16 13.35 6.93 -1.92
CA ILE A 16 13.66 7.70 -0.71
C ILE A 16 14.35 6.77 0.29
N PRO A 17 15.57 7.07 0.77
CA PRO A 17 16.23 6.20 1.75
C PRO A 17 15.39 6.02 3.04
N SER A 18 15.23 4.76 3.48
CA SER A 18 14.53 4.47 4.73
C SER A 18 15.21 5.15 5.92
N GLN A 19 14.41 5.67 6.83
CA GLN A 19 14.89 6.28 8.07
C GLN A 19 15.21 5.26 9.18
N ASN A 20 14.98 3.95 8.94
CA ASN A 20 15.15 2.87 9.92
C ASN A 20 14.34 3.07 11.21
N TRP A 21 13.11 3.58 11.08
CA TRP A 21 12.24 3.88 12.20
C TRP A 21 11.57 2.63 12.77
N GLY A 22 11.50 2.55 14.10
CA GLY A 22 10.72 1.56 14.81
C GLY A 22 9.45 2.17 15.42
N HIS A 23 8.82 1.45 16.34
CA HIS A 23 7.61 1.90 17.02
C HIS A 23 7.72 3.32 17.58
N ARG A 24 8.82 3.63 18.30
CA ARG A 24 8.98 4.91 19.01
C ARG A 24 8.98 6.11 18.06
N GLU A 25 9.65 5.98 16.92
CA GLU A 25 9.73 7.04 15.92
C GLU A 25 8.38 7.20 15.21
N TRP A 26 7.74 6.09 14.82
CA TRP A 26 6.40 6.14 14.20
C TRP A 26 5.32 6.69 15.13
N THR A 27 5.31 6.35 16.42
CA THR A 27 4.37 6.95 17.39
C THR A 27 4.50 8.47 17.42
N LYS A 28 5.73 9.00 17.43
CA LYS A 28 5.98 10.46 17.42
C LYS A 28 5.51 11.11 16.11
N ASP A 29 5.70 10.43 14.99
CA ASP A 29 5.30 10.95 13.69
C ASP A 29 3.77 10.99 13.55
N PHE A 30 3.06 9.95 14.03
CA PHE A 30 1.60 9.95 14.10
C PHE A 30 1.05 11.01 15.07
N ASP A 31 1.72 11.28 16.19
CA ASP A 31 1.38 12.40 17.08
C ASP A 31 1.51 13.75 16.36
N ALA A 32 2.59 13.94 15.60
CA ALA A 32 2.82 15.16 14.82
C ALA A 32 1.77 15.32 13.70
N MET A 33 1.47 14.25 12.96
CA MET A 33 0.39 14.19 11.96
C MET A 33 -0.95 14.61 12.57
N LYS A 34 -1.32 14.03 13.72
CA LYS A 34 -2.57 14.37 14.42
C LYS A 34 -2.61 15.85 14.81
N ALA A 35 -1.50 16.38 15.33
CA ALA A 35 -1.40 17.76 15.78
C ALA A 35 -1.62 18.79 14.65
N VAL A 36 -1.27 18.45 13.41
CA VAL A 36 -1.47 19.32 12.22
C VAL A 36 -2.78 19.05 11.47
N GLY A 37 -3.60 18.12 11.95
CA GLY A 37 -4.94 17.83 11.38
C GLY A 37 -4.98 16.74 10.31
N ILE A 38 -3.92 15.93 10.17
CA ILE A 38 -3.97 14.71 9.35
C ILE A 38 -4.93 13.73 10.01
N ASN A 39 -5.83 13.15 9.22
CA ASN A 39 -6.79 12.15 9.65
C ASN A 39 -6.77 10.89 8.77
N THR A 40 -5.94 10.86 7.72
CA THR A 40 -5.83 9.75 6.78
C THR A 40 -4.36 9.44 6.53
N VAL A 41 -3.99 8.17 6.67
CA VAL A 41 -2.65 7.67 6.33
C VAL A 41 -2.78 6.58 5.28
N ILE A 42 -1.93 6.63 4.25
CA ILE A 42 -1.96 5.70 3.13
C ILE A 42 -0.62 5.00 3.06
N LEU A 43 -0.58 3.69 3.29
CA LEU A 43 0.60 2.89 3.00
C LEU A 43 0.80 2.89 1.48
N ILE A 44 1.93 3.39 0.98
CA ILE A 44 2.10 3.55 -0.47
C ILE A 44 2.20 2.20 -1.19
N ARG A 45 2.88 1.21 -0.63
CA ARG A 45 2.90 -0.16 -1.16
C ARG A 45 3.34 -1.16 -0.09
N ALA A 46 2.51 -2.15 0.22
CA ALA A 46 2.86 -3.12 1.27
C ALA A 46 4.01 -4.06 0.87
N GLY A 47 4.43 -4.05 -0.38
CA GLY A 47 5.71 -4.60 -0.77
C GLY A 47 6.13 -4.13 -2.14
N TYR A 48 7.43 -4.20 -2.37
CA TYR A 48 8.06 -3.85 -3.64
C TYR A 48 9.16 -4.86 -3.93
N ASP A 49 9.08 -5.51 -5.09
CA ASP A 49 10.00 -6.56 -5.50
C ASP A 49 10.17 -7.64 -4.41
N HIS A 50 11.34 -7.76 -3.79
CA HIS A 50 11.61 -8.77 -2.74
C HIS A 50 11.48 -8.24 -1.30
N HIS A 51 10.94 -7.03 -1.11
CA HIS A 51 10.66 -6.43 0.19
C HIS A 51 9.15 -6.44 0.51
N CYS A 52 8.80 -6.55 1.79
CA CYS A 52 7.42 -6.47 2.26
C CYS A 52 7.36 -5.86 3.66
N THR A 53 6.27 -5.14 3.95
CA THR A 53 6.02 -4.45 5.23
C THR A 53 5.65 -5.39 6.38
N PHE A 54 5.38 -6.66 6.07
CA PHE A 54 5.16 -7.73 7.05
C PHE A 54 5.62 -9.08 6.48
N ASP A 55 5.68 -10.11 7.32
CA ASP A 55 6.11 -11.44 6.90
C ASP A 55 4.99 -12.22 6.16
N SER A 56 4.86 -11.98 4.86
CA SER A 56 3.81 -12.57 4.00
C SER A 56 4.14 -14.00 3.57
N VAL A 57 3.27 -14.94 3.93
CA VAL A 57 3.37 -16.35 3.52
C VAL A 57 3.07 -16.50 2.03
N VAL A 58 2.16 -15.69 1.48
CA VAL A 58 1.81 -15.72 0.05
C VAL A 58 3.02 -15.33 -0.80
N LEU A 59 3.68 -14.22 -0.46
CA LEU A 59 4.84 -13.75 -1.22
C LEU A 59 6.04 -14.69 -1.07
N GLN A 60 6.31 -15.20 0.13
CA GLN A 60 7.38 -16.19 0.37
C GLN A 60 7.23 -17.46 -0.47
N LYS A 61 6.00 -17.94 -0.69
CA LYS A 61 5.73 -19.12 -1.53
C LYS A 61 5.98 -18.86 -3.01
N LYS A 62 5.86 -17.60 -3.44
CA LYS A 62 5.95 -17.20 -4.86
C LYS A 62 7.35 -16.76 -5.26
N ARG A 63 8.13 -16.21 -4.33
CA ARG A 63 9.49 -15.75 -4.57
C ARG A 63 10.31 -15.69 -3.28
N ARG A 64 11.64 -15.62 -3.42
CA ARG A 64 12.54 -15.40 -2.28
C ARG A 64 12.41 -13.96 -1.78
N MET A 65 11.64 -13.79 -0.70
CA MET A 65 11.52 -12.52 0.00
C MET A 65 12.70 -12.31 0.95
N LEU A 66 13.07 -11.06 1.18
CA LEU A 66 13.95 -10.71 2.29
C LEU A 66 13.21 -10.86 3.61
N PRO A 67 13.92 -11.18 4.70
CA PRO A 67 13.30 -11.30 6.01
C PRO A 67 12.73 -9.96 6.48
N THR A 68 11.47 -9.97 6.89
CA THR A 68 10.81 -8.84 7.52
C THR A 68 10.79 -9.05 9.04
N TYR A 69 11.54 -8.23 9.77
CA TYR A 69 11.68 -8.36 11.22
C TYR A 69 10.62 -7.60 12.02
N THR A 70 9.97 -6.64 11.38
CA THR A 70 8.97 -5.76 12.00
C THR A 70 7.73 -5.74 11.12
N ASP A 71 6.58 -6.02 11.71
CA ASP A 71 5.29 -5.86 11.04
C ASP A 71 4.89 -4.38 11.07
N LEU A 72 5.29 -3.63 10.03
CA LEU A 72 4.96 -2.21 9.90
C LEU A 72 3.45 -1.99 9.73
N VAL A 73 2.73 -2.94 9.14
CA VAL A 73 1.28 -2.83 8.98
C VAL A 73 0.59 -2.84 10.34
N ASP A 74 1.02 -3.71 11.25
CA ASP A 74 0.51 -3.74 12.61
C ASP A 74 0.83 -2.44 13.39
N ILE A 75 2.04 -1.89 13.21
CA ILE A 75 2.40 -0.58 13.77
C ILE A 75 1.46 0.51 13.25
N PHE A 76 1.30 0.62 11.94
CA PHE A 76 0.49 1.68 11.34
C PHE A 76 -0.98 1.57 11.70
N LEU A 77 -1.54 0.36 11.75
CA LEU A 77 -2.93 0.16 12.17
C LEU A 77 -3.10 0.49 13.66
N THR A 78 -2.16 0.10 14.52
CA THR A 78 -2.18 0.44 15.95
C THR A 78 -2.14 1.96 16.17
N GLU A 79 -1.20 2.64 15.51
CA GLU A 79 -1.06 4.09 15.64
C GLU A 79 -2.22 4.85 15.00
N ALA A 80 -2.76 4.37 13.87
CA ALA A 80 -3.96 4.92 13.27
C ALA A 80 -5.19 4.79 14.18
N GLU A 81 -5.38 3.63 14.85
CA GLU A 81 -6.45 3.46 15.84
C GLU A 81 -6.27 4.40 17.04
N ARG A 82 -5.04 4.52 17.57
CA ARG A 82 -4.71 5.41 18.70
C ARG A 82 -4.97 6.88 18.35
N CYS A 83 -4.62 7.28 17.13
CA CYS A 83 -4.80 8.64 16.63
C CYS A 83 -6.14 8.88 15.95
N ASP A 84 -7.08 7.92 15.94
CA ASP A 84 -8.38 8.03 15.24
C ASP A 84 -8.21 8.49 13.77
N MET A 85 -7.26 7.86 13.07
CA MET A 85 -6.97 8.07 11.65
C MET A 85 -7.50 6.91 10.81
N GLN A 86 -7.83 7.20 9.56
CA GLN A 86 -8.20 6.21 8.56
C GLN A 86 -6.94 5.67 7.88
N PHE A 87 -6.76 4.35 7.90
CA PHE A 87 -5.64 3.69 7.24
C PHE A 87 -6.08 3.07 5.91
N TYR A 88 -5.34 3.41 4.85
CA TYR A 88 -5.48 2.83 3.52
C TYR A 88 -4.30 1.92 3.22
N PHE A 89 -4.59 0.66 2.88
CA PHE A 89 -3.58 -0.34 2.60
C PHE A 89 -3.15 -0.30 1.13
N GLY A 90 -1.88 0.00 0.89
CA GLY A 90 -1.25 -0.09 -0.43
C GLY A 90 -1.02 -1.52 -0.86
N THR A 91 -1.42 -1.86 -2.08
CA THR A 91 -1.19 -3.19 -2.66
C THR A 91 0.30 -3.51 -2.85
N TYR A 92 0.61 -4.69 -3.39
CA TYR A 92 1.96 -5.12 -3.70
C TYR A 92 2.33 -4.76 -5.14
N ASP A 93 3.57 -4.33 -5.36
CA ASP A 93 4.14 -4.18 -6.70
C ASP A 93 5.29 -5.18 -6.87
N SER A 94 5.14 -6.11 -7.82
CA SER A 94 6.16 -7.13 -8.05
C SER A 94 7.48 -6.58 -8.60
N GLY A 95 7.48 -5.37 -9.15
CA GLY A 95 8.60 -4.79 -9.89
C GLY A 95 8.97 -5.57 -11.15
N LYS A 96 8.14 -6.53 -11.57
CA LYS A 96 8.46 -7.47 -12.65
C LYS A 96 7.30 -7.69 -13.62
N TYR A 97 6.15 -8.17 -13.16
CA TYR A 97 5.16 -8.73 -14.07
C TYR A 97 4.53 -7.65 -14.94
N TRP A 98 3.96 -6.60 -14.34
CA TRP A 98 3.30 -5.54 -15.11
C TRP A 98 4.25 -4.73 -16.00
N ILE A 99 5.50 -4.53 -15.57
CA ILE A 99 6.55 -3.86 -16.37
C ILE A 99 6.90 -4.69 -17.62
N ASN A 100 6.84 -6.02 -17.52
CA ASN A 100 7.09 -6.94 -18.63
C ASN A 100 5.81 -7.32 -19.41
N GLY A 101 4.68 -6.67 -19.12
CA GLY A 101 3.40 -6.94 -19.79
C GLY A 101 2.65 -8.19 -19.31
N ASP A 102 3.08 -8.82 -18.22
CA ASP A 102 2.43 -9.97 -17.60
C ASP A 102 1.39 -9.51 -16.55
N TYR A 103 0.34 -8.86 -17.05
CA TYR A 103 -0.68 -8.22 -16.21
C TYR A 103 -1.49 -9.21 -15.37
N GLN A 104 -1.76 -10.41 -15.88
CA GLN A 104 -2.53 -11.42 -15.16
C GLN A 104 -1.76 -11.95 -13.95
N ALA A 105 -0.46 -12.23 -14.09
CA ALA A 105 0.35 -12.68 -12.98
C ALA A 105 0.46 -11.62 -11.87
N GLU A 106 0.53 -10.33 -12.23
CA GLU A 106 0.50 -9.22 -11.28
C GLU A 106 -0.81 -9.20 -10.49
N ALA A 107 -1.94 -9.30 -11.19
CA ALA A 107 -3.27 -9.28 -10.60
C ALA A 107 -3.48 -10.49 -9.68
N ASP A 108 -3.17 -11.71 -10.14
CA ASP A 108 -3.39 -12.94 -9.36
C ASP A 108 -2.53 -13.00 -8.10
N LEU A 109 -1.28 -12.52 -8.18
CA LEU A 109 -0.41 -12.41 -7.01
C LEU A 109 -0.98 -11.43 -5.99
N ASN A 110 -1.43 -10.26 -6.44
CA ASN A 110 -2.04 -9.25 -5.57
C ASN A 110 -3.36 -9.72 -4.95
N LYS A 111 -4.21 -10.44 -5.69
CA LYS A 111 -5.46 -11.01 -5.14
C LYS A 111 -5.14 -11.94 -3.95
N ALA A 112 -4.25 -12.90 -4.15
CA ALA A 112 -3.84 -13.83 -3.10
C ALA A 112 -3.16 -13.12 -1.91
N PHE A 113 -2.35 -12.09 -2.17
CA PHE A 113 -1.72 -11.29 -1.12
C PHE A 113 -2.76 -10.51 -0.31
N CYS A 114 -3.74 -9.90 -0.97
CA CYS A 114 -4.81 -9.16 -0.30
C CYS A 114 -5.76 -10.07 0.48
N ASP A 115 -5.94 -11.33 0.08
CA ASP A 115 -6.66 -12.33 0.87
C ASP A 115 -5.96 -12.56 2.22
N GLU A 116 -4.64 -12.74 2.22
CA GLU A 116 -3.84 -12.86 3.44
C GLU A 116 -3.93 -11.59 4.32
N VAL A 117 -3.87 -10.41 3.70
CA VAL A 117 -4.00 -9.12 4.41
C VAL A 117 -5.35 -9.02 5.09
N MET A 118 -6.43 -9.46 4.45
CA MET A 118 -7.77 -9.42 5.04
C MET A 118 -7.94 -10.41 6.18
N GLU A 119 -7.38 -11.61 6.07
CA GLU A 119 -7.37 -12.59 7.15
C GLU A 119 -6.64 -12.03 8.39
N ARG A 120 -5.47 -11.39 8.17
CA ARG A 120 -4.63 -10.86 9.25
C ARG A 120 -5.16 -9.57 9.86
N TYR A 121 -5.54 -8.60 9.04
CA TYR A 121 -5.76 -7.21 9.48
C TYR A 121 -7.16 -6.69 9.19
N GLY A 122 -8.00 -7.43 8.46
CA GLY A 122 -9.30 -6.95 8.00
C GLY A 122 -10.27 -6.57 9.12
N HIS A 123 -10.08 -7.15 10.32
CA HIS A 123 -10.85 -6.89 11.53
C HIS A 123 -10.45 -5.59 12.25
N ARG A 124 -9.31 -4.97 11.90
CA ARG A 124 -8.80 -3.75 12.53
C ARG A 124 -9.71 -2.57 12.20
N LYS A 125 -10.00 -1.72 13.21
CA LYS A 125 -10.97 -0.62 13.11
C LYS A 125 -10.47 0.46 12.17
N ALA A 126 -9.17 0.76 12.19
CA ALA A 126 -8.59 1.79 11.32
C ALA A 126 -8.49 1.36 9.85
N PHE A 127 -8.63 0.06 9.52
CA PHE A 127 -8.56 -0.41 8.14
C PHE A 127 -9.78 0.08 7.36
N ASN A 128 -9.59 1.15 6.58
CA ASN A 128 -10.67 1.93 5.99
C ASN A 128 -10.58 2.09 4.47
N GLY A 129 -9.68 1.36 3.82
CA GLY A 129 -9.65 1.30 2.36
C GLY A 129 -8.38 0.71 1.79
N TRP A 130 -8.34 0.75 0.47
CA TRP A 130 -7.25 0.22 -0.33
C TRP A 130 -6.63 1.32 -1.17
N TYR A 131 -5.35 1.17 -1.49
CA TYR A 131 -4.64 1.98 -2.47
C TYR A 131 -3.97 1.05 -3.47
N ILE A 132 -4.36 1.14 -4.75
CA ILE A 132 -3.69 0.36 -5.79
C ILE A 132 -2.42 1.13 -6.17
N CYS A 133 -1.27 0.54 -5.86
CA CYS A 133 0.03 1.21 -5.90
C CYS A 133 0.66 1.30 -7.30
N HIS A 134 0.10 0.62 -8.29
CA HIS A 134 0.58 0.71 -9.67
C HIS A 134 0.20 2.08 -10.23
N GLU A 135 1.19 2.93 -10.50
CA GLU A 135 0.97 4.27 -11.03
C GLU A 135 1.17 4.30 -12.54
N ILE A 136 0.22 4.85 -13.29
CA ILE A 136 0.31 5.07 -14.73
C ILE A 136 0.12 6.55 -15.05
N ASN A 137 0.74 7.00 -16.14
CA ASN A 137 0.59 8.38 -16.64
C ASN A 137 -0.19 8.52 -17.94
N THR A 138 -0.42 7.41 -18.60
CA THR A 138 -1.08 7.30 -19.89
C THR A 138 -1.88 6.02 -19.92
N PHE A 139 -2.90 5.99 -20.77
CA PHE A 139 -3.77 4.83 -20.90
C PHE A 139 -2.97 3.60 -21.36
N ASN A 140 -3.17 2.48 -20.66
CA ASN A 140 -2.61 1.18 -21.01
C ASN A 140 -3.69 0.10 -20.80
N ASN A 141 -4.08 -0.58 -21.87
CA ASN A 141 -5.12 -1.61 -21.85
C ASN A 141 -4.87 -2.71 -20.80
N GLY A 142 -3.63 -3.17 -20.68
CA GLY A 142 -3.27 -4.22 -19.74
C GLY A 142 -3.37 -3.77 -18.29
N MET A 143 -2.92 -2.54 -17.98
CA MET A 143 -3.08 -1.97 -16.65
C MET A 143 -4.53 -1.68 -16.28
N MET A 144 -5.37 -1.32 -17.25
CA MET A 144 -6.80 -1.21 -17.00
C MET A 144 -7.40 -2.56 -16.59
N GLN A 145 -6.97 -3.66 -17.21
CA GLN A 145 -7.37 -5.00 -16.79
C GLN A 145 -6.91 -5.30 -15.35
N VAL A 146 -5.66 -4.95 -14.99
CA VAL A 146 -5.18 -5.09 -13.59
C VAL A 146 -6.06 -4.31 -12.62
N TYR A 147 -6.39 -3.06 -12.93
CA TYR A 147 -7.25 -2.24 -12.07
C TYR A 147 -8.65 -2.81 -11.93
N GLU A 148 -9.27 -3.27 -13.01
CA GLU A 148 -10.61 -3.86 -12.98
C GLU A 148 -10.63 -5.16 -12.15
N ASP A 149 -9.67 -6.05 -12.40
CA ASP A 149 -9.51 -7.32 -11.70
C ASP A 149 -9.26 -7.11 -10.20
N LEU A 150 -8.31 -6.24 -9.86
CA LEU A 150 -7.96 -5.95 -8.46
C LEU A 150 -9.09 -5.23 -7.76
N SER A 151 -9.65 -4.17 -8.35
CA SER A 151 -10.72 -3.42 -7.69
C SER A 151 -11.97 -4.27 -7.44
N THR A 152 -12.30 -5.18 -8.36
CA THR A 152 -13.40 -6.14 -8.17
C THR A 152 -13.12 -7.07 -6.98
N HIS A 153 -11.92 -7.63 -6.91
CA HIS A 153 -11.51 -8.51 -5.82
C HIS A 153 -11.50 -7.79 -4.47
N LEU A 154 -10.88 -6.61 -4.40
CA LEU A 154 -10.77 -5.79 -3.18
C LEU A 154 -12.15 -5.38 -2.64
N ARG A 155 -13.11 -5.07 -3.51
CA ARG A 155 -14.50 -4.79 -3.10
C ARG A 155 -15.20 -6.02 -2.55
N GLY A 156 -14.90 -7.20 -3.10
CA GLY A 156 -15.41 -8.49 -2.60
C GLY A 156 -14.87 -8.83 -1.21
N LEU A 157 -13.63 -8.44 -0.93
CA LEU A 157 -12.96 -8.61 0.36
C LEU A 157 -13.50 -7.69 1.46
N LYS A 158 -13.57 -6.38 1.19
CA LYS A 158 -14.11 -5.39 2.11
C LYS A 158 -14.67 -4.23 1.31
N GLN A 159 -15.94 -3.89 1.52
CA GLN A 159 -16.60 -2.78 0.83
C GLN A 159 -16.15 -1.43 1.39
N GLN A 160 -14.92 -1.02 1.05
CA GLN A 160 -14.31 0.25 1.43
C GLN A 160 -13.83 1.01 0.19
N PRO A 161 -13.53 2.32 0.31
CA PRO A 161 -12.99 3.09 -0.80
C PRO A 161 -11.66 2.51 -1.31
N ILE A 162 -11.45 2.63 -2.62
CA ILE A 162 -10.22 2.24 -3.31
C ILE A 162 -9.67 3.49 -3.97
N LEU A 163 -8.40 3.80 -3.69
CA LEU A 163 -7.68 4.96 -4.19
C LEU A 163 -6.68 4.54 -5.26
N ILE A 164 -6.41 5.46 -6.19
CA ILE A 164 -5.29 5.45 -7.12
C ILE A 164 -4.66 6.85 -7.12
N SER A 165 -3.36 6.94 -7.39
CA SER A 165 -2.64 8.22 -7.49
C SER A 165 -1.80 8.25 -8.77
N PRO A 166 -2.42 8.34 -9.95
CA PRO A 166 -1.68 8.47 -11.20
C PRO A 166 -0.93 9.80 -11.26
N TYR A 167 0.05 9.90 -12.15
CA TYR A 167 0.80 11.13 -12.40
C TYR A 167 0.56 11.64 -13.81
N ILE A 168 0.67 12.96 -14.01
CA ILE A 168 0.53 13.57 -15.34
C ILE A 168 1.90 13.50 -16.01
N LYS A 169 1.98 12.92 -17.22
CA LYS A 169 3.23 12.91 -18.00
C LYS A 169 3.62 14.34 -18.38
N GLY A 170 4.61 14.88 -17.68
CA GLY A 170 5.16 16.20 -17.96
C GLY A 170 6.10 16.19 -19.17
N VAL A 171 6.37 17.37 -19.73
CA VAL A 171 7.19 17.56 -20.94
C VAL A 171 8.64 17.07 -20.76
N LEU A 172 9.13 16.99 -19.52
CA LEU A 172 10.51 16.61 -19.17
C LEU A 172 10.64 15.18 -18.60
N GLN A 173 9.56 14.39 -18.58
CA GLN A 173 9.63 12.98 -18.18
C GLN A 173 9.94 12.11 -19.41
N PHE A 174 11.12 11.48 -19.40
CA PHE A 174 11.60 10.54 -20.40
C PHE A 174 11.04 9.14 -20.14
#